data_AF-A0A2W1EPL6-F1
#
_entry.id   AF-A0A2W1EPL6-F1
#
_cell.length_a   1.000
_cell.length_b   1.000
_cell.length_c   1.000
_cell.angle_alpha   90.00
_cell.angle_beta   90.00
_cell.angle_gamma   90.00
#
_symmetry.space_group_name_H-M   'P 1'
#
loop_
_entity.id
_entity.type
_entity.pdbx_description
1 polymer ?
#
loop_
_entity_poly.entity_id
_entity_poly.type
_entity_poly.pdbx_seq_one_letter_code
_entity_poly.pdbx_strand_id
1 'polypeptide(L)'
;MAPAPTSWPMALSVLIPLPFDIISTVLRFWIRYKRKAWGPDDWAMLVNLPLWTVSTVATIAMSFSGIGQKDATLSTFQYSNSLRWFYIFQEPWCFTLVAIKVSIGFALIRIASGKKW
;
A
#
# COMPACT_ATOMS: atom_id res chain seq x y z
N MET A 1 22.71 -4.43 -15.49
CA MET A 1 21.51 -4.58 -16.34
C MET A 1 20.30 -4.23 -15.48
N ALA A 2 19.52 -3.21 -15.84
CA ALA A 2 18.30 -2.88 -15.08
C ALA A 2 17.38 -4.11 -15.08
N PRO A 3 16.74 -4.46 -13.95
CA PRO A 3 15.86 -5.63 -13.91
C PRO A 3 14.69 -5.41 -14.86
N ALA A 4 14.55 -6.30 -15.85
CA ALA A 4 13.41 -6.27 -16.75
C ALA A 4 12.12 -6.62 -15.98
N PRO A 5 10.99 -5.95 -16.25
CA PRO A 5 9.73 -6.29 -15.59
C PRO A 5 9.32 -7.71 -15.96
N THR A 6 8.79 -8.43 -14.97
CA THR A 6 8.31 -9.81 -15.14
C THR A 6 7.16 -9.89 -16.13
N SER A 7 6.31 -8.86 -16.16
CA SER A 7 5.40 -8.57 -17.24
C SER A 7 5.08 -7.08 -17.24
N TRP A 8 4.97 -6.48 -18.43
CA TRP A 8 4.55 -5.08 -18.56
C TRP A 8 3.19 -4.79 -17.92
N PRO A 9 2.16 -5.64 -18.05
CA PRO A 9 0.87 -5.42 -17.39
C PRO A 9 0.99 -5.38 -15.86
N MET A 10 1.81 -6.25 -15.26
CA MET A 10 1.97 -6.28 -13.81
C MET A 10 2.71 -5.04 -13.30
N ALA A 11 3.78 -4.60 -13.96
CA ALA A 11 4.46 -3.36 -13.59
C ALA A 11 3.52 -2.15 -13.70
N LEU A 12 2.73 -2.07 -14.78
CA LEU A 12 1.75 -0.98 -14.97
C LEU A 12 0.64 -1.00 -13.91
N SER A 13 0.19 -2.17 -13.47
CA SER A 13 -0.85 -2.30 -12.43
C SER A 13 -0.44 -1.71 -11.07
N VAL A 14 0.87 -1.62 -10.80
CA VAL A 14 1.42 -1.05 -9.56
C VAL A 14 1.79 0.42 -9.75
N LEU A 15 2.42 0.75 -10.88
CA LEU A 15 2.96 2.10 -11.11
C LEU A 15 1.89 3.13 -11.47
N ILE A 16 0.81 2.74 -12.16
CA ILE A 16 -0.25 3.67 -12.54
C ILE A 16 -1.05 4.17 -11.33
N PRO A 17 -1.51 3.33 -10.38
CA PRO A 17 -2.31 3.79 -9.24
C PRO A 17 -1.50 4.55 -8.18
N LEU A 18 -0.21 4.24 -8.05
CA LEU A 18 0.68 4.79 -7.03
C LEU A 18 0.69 6.33 -6.91
N PRO A 19 0.84 7.12 -7.99
CA PRO A 19 0.78 8.58 -7.88
C PRO A 19 -0.59 9.07 -7.40
N PHE A 20 -1.68 8.44 -7.83
CA PHE A 20 -3.03 8.80 -7.37
C PHE A 20 -3.20 8.53 -5.87
N ASP A 21 -2.69 7.40 -5.39
CA ASP A 21 -2.73 7.04 -3.97
C ASP A 21 -1.97 8.06 -3.11
N ILE A 22 -0.73 8.38 -3.49
CA ILE A 22 0.11 9.38 -2.80
C ILE A 22 -0.59 10.75 -2.79
N ILE A 23 -1.07 11.22 -3.94
CA ILE A 23 -1.74 12.53 -4.04
C ILE A 23 -2.99 12.54 -3.17
N SER A 24 -3.81 11.50 -3.21
CA SER A 24 -5.04 11.41 -2.41
C SER A 24 -4.76 11.40 -0.90
N THR A 25 -3.71 10.70 -0.48
CA THR A 25 -3.27 10.62 0.91
C THR A 25 -2.74 11.96 1.41
N VAL A 26 -1.93 12.66 0.60
CA VAL A 26 -1.45 14.02 0.93
C VAL A 26 -2.62 14.99 0.99
N LEU A 27 -3.53 14.96 0.02
CA LEU A 27 -4.70 15.83 -0.02
C LEU A 27 -5.61 15.60 1.19
N ARG A 28 -5.78 14.35 1.62
CA ARG A 28 -6.49 13.99 2.85
C ARG A 28 -5.90 14.72 4.05
N PHE A 29 -4.62 14.55 4.33
CA PHE A 29 -3.99 15.20 5.49
C PHE A 29 -3.99 16.73 5.37
N TRP A 30 -3.83 17.27 4.16
CA TRP A 30 -3.86 18.71 3.92
C TRP A 30 -5.22 19.33 4.25
N ILE A 31 -6.33 18.73 3.76
CA ILE A 31 -7.69 19.22 4.05
C ILE A 31 -7.99 19.09 5.55
N ARG A 32 -7.61 17.97 6.17
CA ARG A 32 -7.80 17.72 7.62
C ARG A 32 -7.09 18.76 8.47
N TYR A 33 -5.84 19.05 8.12
CA TYR A 33 -5.06 20.09 8.77
C TYR A 33 -5.68 21.49 8.57
N LYS A 34 -6.05 21.85 7.33
CA LYS A 34 -6.65 23.17 7.01
C LYS A 34 -7.99 23.40 7.71
N ARG A 35 -8.82 22.36 7.85
CA ARG A 35 -10.11 22.44 8.52
C ARG A 35 -10.03 22.34 10.04
N LYS A 36 -8.83 22.18 10.62
CA LYS A 36 -8.64 21.86 12.05
C LYS A 36 -9.53 20.69 12.48
N ALA A 37 -9.57 19.69 11.59
CA ALA A 37 -10.50 18.57 11.59
C ALA A 37 -9.74 17.23 11.78
N TRP A 38 -8.65 17.27 12.56
CA TRP A 38 -7.77 16.14 12.86
C TRP A 38 -8.40 15.19 13.89
N GLY A 39 -8.70 13.97 13.46
CA GLY A 39 -9.38 12.97 14.27
C GLY A 39 -8.58 11.72 14.58
N PRO A 40 -9.16 10.80 15.39
CA PRO A 40 -8.64 9.44 15.55
C PRO A 40 -8.49 8.67 14.22
N ASP A 41 -9.32 8.98 13.22
CA ASP A 41 -9.21 8.40 11.88
C ASP A 41 -7.91 8.79 11.16
N ASP A 42 -7.39 9.98 11.43
CA ASP A 42 -6.14 10.48 10.83
C ASP A 42 -4.90 9.92 11.55
N TRP A 43 -4.97 9.70 12.86
CA TRP A 43 -3.94 8.96 13.60
C TRP A 43 -3.83 7.51 13.13
N ALA A 44 -4.96 6.84 12.92
CA ALA A 44 -4.98 5.49 12.35
C ALA A 44 -4.32 5.47 10.95
N MET A 45 -4.55 6.51 10.14
CA MET A 45 -3.85 6.64 8.85
C MET A 45 -2.36 6.92 8.98
N LEU A 46 -1.92 7.73 9.94
CA LEU A 46 -0.48 7.95 10.16
C LEU A 46 0.25 6.66 10.53
N VAL A 47 -0.34 5.83 11.40
CA VAL A 47 0.21 4.50 11.76
C VAL A 47 0.23 3.56 10.55
N ASN A 48 -0.72 3.71 9.63
CA ASN A 48 -0.77 2.94 8.40
C ASN A 48 0.37 3.28 7.41
N LEU A 49 0.84 4.53 7.36
CA LEU A 49 1.79 4.99 6.33
C LEU A 49 3.09 4.17 6.24
N PRO A 50 3.78 3.83 7.35
CA PRO A 50 5.00 3.02 7.27
C PRO A 50 4.71 1.60 6.73
N LEU A 51 3.64 0.97 7.18
CA LEU A 51 3.24 -0.38 6.78
C LEU A 51 2.86 -0.43 5.29
N TRP A 52 2.09 0.56 4.85
CA TRP A 52 1.73 0.74 3.44
C TRP A 52 2.97 1.01 2.60
N THR A 53 3.93 1.82 3.08
CA THR A 53 5.15 2.14 2.35
C THR A 53 5.99 0.88 2.09
N VAL A 54 6.18 0.04 3.12
CA VAL A 54 6.88 -1.25 2.97
C VAL A 54 6.15 -2.16 1.98
N SER A 55 4.82 -2.26 2.10
CA SER A 55 3.99 -3.05 1.19
C SER A 55 4.12 -2.58 -0.26
N THR A 56 4.12 -1.26 -0.48
CA THR A 56 4.23 -0.65 -1.80
C THR A 56 5.60 -0.89 -2.42
N VAL A 57 6.69 -0.70 -1.67
CA VAL A 57 8.06 -1.00 -2.13
C VAL A 57 8.19 -2.49 -2.49
N ALA A 58 7.65 -3.38 -1.65
CA ALA A 58 7.65 -4.81 -1.91
C ALA A 58 6.83 -5.14 -3.17
N THR A 59 5.69 -4.50 -3.39
CA THR A 59 4.85 -4.70 -4.58
C THR A 59 5.55 -4.25 -5.88
N ILE A 60 6.27 -3.13 -5.83
CA ILE A 60 7.11 -2.68 -6.93
C ILE A 60 8.20 -3.72 -7.19
N ALA A 61 8.97 -4.13 -6.17
CA ALA A 61 10.05 -5.11 -6.33
C ALA A 61 9.54 -6.47 -6.84
N MET A 62 8.39 -6.92 -6.35
CA MET A 62 7.70 -8.11 -6.82
C MET A 62 7.44 -8.07 -8.32
N SER A 63 7.03 -6.92 -8.86
CA SER A 63 6.74 -6.74 -10.30
C SER A 63 7.95 -6.97 -11.23
N PHE A 64 9.16 -6.92 -10.68
CA PHE A 64 10.43 -7.18 -11.38
C PHE A 64 11.12 -8.49 -10.96
N SER A 65 10.55 -9.25 -10.02
CA SER A 65 11.22 -10.41 -9.40
C SER A 65 11.02 -11.74 -10.11
N GLY A 66 9.97 -11.89 -10.93
CA GLY A 66 9.50 -13.15 -11.50
C GLY A 66 8.12 -13.58 -11.02
N ILE A 67 7.51 -12.84 -10.08
CA ILE A 67 6.21 -13.22 -9.51
C ILE A 67 5.09 -13.19 -10.56
N GLY A 68 4.19 -14.17 -10.52
CA GLY A 68 3.06 -14.27 -11.47
C GLY A 68 3.38 -14.97 -12.80
N GLN A 69 4.63 -15.37 -13.04
CA GLN A 69 4.99 -16.32 -14.10
C GLN A 69 4.81 -17.76 -13.61
N LYS A 70 4.74 -18.73 -14.53
CA LYS A 70 4.66 -20.15 -14.15
C LYS A 70 5.96 -20.59 -13.47
N ASP A 71 5.87 -21.29 -12.34
CA ASP A 71 7.04 -21.76 -11.58
C ASP A 71 8.05 -22.54 -12.45
N ALA A 72 7.56 -23.36 -13.38
CA ALA A 72 8.40 -24.12 -14.32
C ALA A 72 9.26 -23.25 -15.26
N THR A 73 8.95 -21.96 -15.39
CA THR A 73 9.69 -21.00 -16.23
C THR A 73 10.70 -20.16 -15.44
N LEU A 74 10.70 -20.28 -14.10
CA LEU A 74 11.60 -19.52 -13.24
C LEU A 74 12.89 -20.27 -12.99
N SER A 75 14.01 -19.54 -12.99
CA SER A 75 15.24 -20.05 -12.38
C SER A 75 15.09 -20.16 -10.86
N THR A 76 15.87 -21.05 -10.23
CA THR A 76 15.88 -21.23 -8.77
C THR A 76 16.12 -19.92 -8.02
N PHE A 77 16.97 -19.04 -8.57
CA PHE A 77 17.23 -17.71 -8.01
C PHE A 77 16.00 -16.80 -8.08
N GLN A 78 15.33 -16.74 -9.22
CA GLN A 78 14.10 -15.94 -9.37
C GLN A 78 13.00 -16.44 -8.45
N TYR A 79 12.83 -17.76 -8.34
CA TYR A 79 11.84 -18.35 -7.45
C TYR A 79 12.07 -17.96 -5.99
N SER A 80 13.30 -18.12 -5.49
CA SER A 80 13.65 -17.71 -4.12
C SER A 80 13.48 -16.21 -3.90
N ASN A 81 13.85 -15.38 -4.87
CA ASN A 81 13.70 -13.92 -4.78
C ASN A 81 12.21 -13.51 -4.77
N SER A 82 11.37 -14.11 -5.61
CA SER A 82 9.93 -13.85 -5.62
C SER A 82 9.26 -14.21 -4.29
N LEU A 83 9.60 -15.37 -3.69
CA LEU A 83 9.09 -15.76 -2.38
C LEU A 83 9.51 -14.80 -1.27
N ARG A 84 10.77 -14.34 -1.30
CA ARG A 84 11.27 -13.34 -0.34
C ARG A 84 10.45 -12.04 -0.40
N TRP A 85 10.25 -11.50 -1.62
CA TRP A 85 9.47 -10.27 -1.78
C TRP A 85 8.00 -10.45 -1.43
N PHE A 86 7.43 -11.63 -1.70
CA PHE A 86 6.07 -11.98 -1.31
C PHE A 86 5.89 -11.98 0.21
N TYR A 87 6.84 -12.57 0.95
CA TYR A 87 6.82 -12.56 2.41
C TYR A 87 6.93 -11.13 2.98
N ILE A 88 7.83 -10.32 2.44
CA ILE A 88 8.00 -8.91 2.85
C ILE A 88 6.74 -8.08 2.56
N PHE A 89 6.01 -8.40 1.49
CA PHE A 89 4.74 -7.76 1.17
C PHE A 89 3.61 -8.20 2.11
N GLN A 90 3.47 -9.49 2.37
CA GLN A 90 2.27 -10.06 2.99
C GLN A 90 2.04 -9.57 4.42
N GLU A 91 3.07 -9.61 5.28
CA GLU A 91 2.91 -9.25 6.69
C GLU A 91 2.50 -7.78 6.86
N PRO A 92 3.20 -6.78 6.28
CA PRO A 92 2.81 -5.38 6.38
C PRO A 92 1.48 -5.08 5.68
N TRP A 93 1.14 -5.82 4.62
CA TRP A 93 -0.13 -5.66 3.90
C TRP A 93 -1.33 -6.03 4.78
N CYS A 94 -1.23 -7.12 5.53
CA CYS A 94 -2.27 -7.52 6.48
C CYS A 94 -2.53 -6.43 7.52
N PHE A 95 -1.49 -5.83 8.10
CA PHE A 95 -1.64 -4.74 9.06
C PHE A 95 -2.18 -3.46 8.41
N THR A 96 -1.78 -3.18 7.17
CA THR A 96 -2.29 -2.06 6.38
C THR A 96 -3.82 -2.15 6.22
N LEU A 97 -4.33 -3.33 5.86
CA LEU A 97 -5.77 -3.57 5.71
C LEU A 97 -6.54 -3.33 7.02
N VAL A 98 -5.98 -3.73 8.15
CA VAL A 98 -6.60 -3.52 9.47
C VAL A 98 -6.61 -2.03 9.82
N ALA A 99 -5.48 -1.33 9.70
CA ALA A 99 -5.36 0.08 10.03
C ALA A 99 -6.29 0.97 9.18
N ILE A 100 -6.41 0.68 7.88
CA ILE A 100 -7.35 1.38 6.98
C ILE A 100 -8.79 1.17 7.41
N LYS A 101 -9.20 -0.08 7.75
CA LYS A 101 -10.57 -0.37 8.22
C LYS A 101 -10.89 0.37 9.51
N VAL A 102 -9.95 0.44 10.45
CA VAL A 102 -10.10 1.20 11.69
C VAL A 102 -10.25 2.70 11.40
N SER A 103 -9.46 3.27 10.48
CA SER A 103 -9.60 4.67 10.06
C SER A 103 -10.98 4.95 9.48
N ILE A 104 -11.47 4.10 8.58
CA ILE A 104 -12.81 4.23 7.99
C ILE A 104 -13.89 4.11 9.08
N GLY A 105 -13.74 3.18 10.02
CA GLY A 105 -14.66 3.02 11.15
C GLY A 105 -14.78 4.29 11.99
N PHE A 106 -13.65 4.91 12.36
CA PHE A 106 -13.66 6.17 13.08
C PHE A 106 -14.28 7.32 12.27
N ALA A 107 -14.03 7.38 10.96
CA ALA A 107 -14.65 8.37 10.08
C ALA A 107 -16.19 8.21 10.04
N LEU A 108 -16.70 6.98 9.97
CA LEU A 108 -18.14 6.69 9.99
C LEU A 108 -18.79 7.06 11.34
N ILE A 109 -18.16 6.70 12.46
CA ILE A 109 -18.65 7.06 13.80
C ILE A 109 -18.73 8.57 13.95
N ARG A 110 -17.73 9.29 13.45
CA ARG A 110 -17.69 10.75 13.48
C ARG A 110 -18.85 11.38 12.71
N ILE A 111 -19.14 10.87 11.51
CA ILE A 111 -20.27 11.32 10.69
C ILE A 111 -21.59 11.04 11.41
N ALA A 112 -21.78 9.81 11.90
CA ALA A 112 -23.00 9.41 12.60
C ALA A 112 -23.25 10.21 13.88
N SER A 113 -22.18 10.63 14.55
CA SER A 113 -22.26 11.39 15.81
C SER A 113 -22.24 12.92 15.63
N GLY A 114 -22.13 13.44 14.40
CA GLY A 114 -22.03 14.88 14.14
C GLY A 114 -20.77 15.57 14.68
N LYS A 115 -19.70 14.80 14.93
CA LYS A 115 -18.48 15.26 15.59
C LYS A 115 -17.54 15.99 14.60
N LYS A 116 -16.99 17.16 14.97
CA LYS A 116 -16.25 18.07 14.06
C LYS A 116 -14.72 17.97 14.09
N TRP A 117 -14.13 17.18 14.97
CA TRP A 117 -12.70 17.24 15.33
C TRP A 117 -11.68 16.94 14.26
#